data_AF-A0A8D8XWH8-F1
#
_entry.id   AF-A0A8D8XWH8-F1
#
_cell.length_a   1.000
_cell.length_b   1.000
_cell.length_c   1.000
_cell.angle_alpha   90.00
_cell.angle_beta   90.00
_cell.angle_gamma   90.00
#
_symmetry.space_group_name_H-M   'P 1'
#
loop_
_entity.id
_entity.type
_entity.pdbx_description
1 polymer ?
#
loop_
_entity_poly.entity_id
_entity_poly.type
_entity_poly.pdbx_seq_one_letter_code
_entity_poly.pdbx_strand_id
1 'polypeptide(L)'
;MADRLTQLQDFINQQADNFCNSVGILQQTAPPTKFSGFDRGGSQTPQQQPQHEDYAQLFATLICRCARDIDALIESLPNEDSTTELQLASLRKLETDNQGAAEQLEDTVRRGELLLEQIQSALTEIAQSQLETNGVKQEKTVEPSS
;
A
#
# COMPACT_ATOMS: atom_id res chain seq x y z
N MET A 1 -0.88 6.73 0.53
CA MET A 1 -0.13 5.79 -0.33
C MET A 1 0.75 6.66 -1.21
N ALA A 2 2.01 6.85 -0.81
CA ALA A 2 2.93 7.72 -1.54
C ALA A 2 3.43 6.97 -2.79
N ASP A 3 3.45 7.63 -3.94
CA ASP A 3 4.08 7.10 -5.14
C ASP A 3 5.59 6.86 -4.88
N ARG A 4 6.21 5.96 -5.65
CA ARG A 4 7.63 5.60 -5.47
C ARG A 4 8.54 6.82 -5.61
N LEU A 5 8.20 7.79 -6.46
CA LEU A 5 8.95 9.03 -6.60
C LEU A 5 8.81 9.94 -5.36
N THR A 6 7.63 9.97 -4.74
CA THR A 6 7.43 10.70 -3.48
C THR A 6 8.21 10.05 -2.34
N GLN A 7 8.17 8.72 -2.24
CA GLN A 7 8.97 7.98 -1.26
C GLN A 7 10.47 8.26 -1.42
N LEU A 8 10.96 8.37 -2.65
CA LEU A 8 12.37 8.67 -2.93
C LEU A 8 12.74 10.06 -2.42
N GLN A 9 11.88 11.05 -2.63
CA GLN A 9 12.07 12.40 -2.08
C GLN A 9 12.11 12.39 -0.55
N ASP A 10 11.23 11.62 0.10
CA ASP A 10 11.22 11.51 1.57
C ASP A 10 12.52 10.89 2.09
N PHE A 11 13.03 9.83 1.46
CA PHE A 11 14.30 9.22 1.84
C PHE A 11 15.51 10.14 1.58
N ILE A 12 15.50 10.92 0.50
CA ILE A 12 16.55 11.92 0.24
C ILE A 12 16.54 13.01 1.33
N ASN A 13 15.36 13.49 1.72
CA ASN A 13 15.23 14.46 2.81
C ASN A 13 15.72 13.86 4.13
N GLN A 14 15.32 12.64 4.46
CA GLN A 14 15.78 11.92 5.65
C GLN A 14 17.31 11.72 5.65
N GLN A 15 17.90 11.45 4.49
CA GLN A 15 19.34 11.30 4.34
C GLN A 15 20.07 12.63 4.60
N ALA A 16 19.52 13.75 4.13
CA ALA A 16 20.03 15.08 4.42
C ALA A 16 19.96 15.41 5.92
N ASP A 17 18.84 15.07 6.59
CA ASP A 17 18.69 15.21 8.03
C ASP A 17 19.71 14.37 8.79
N ASN A 18 19.93 13.12 8.39
CA ASN A 18 20.94 12.25 8.99
C ASN A 18 22.35 12.89 8.90
N PHE A 19 22.70 13.47 7.75
CA PHE A 19 23.97 14.18 7.60
C PHE A 19 24.04 15.43 8.50
N CYS A 20 23.04 16.30 8.45
CA CYS A 20 23.05 17.55 9.22
C CYS A 20 23.10 17.28 10.74
N ASN A 21 22.28 16.35 11.22
CA ASN A 21 22.24 15.96 12.62
C ASN A 21 23.56 15.31 13.05
N SER A 22 24.16 14.46 12.21
CA SER A 22 25.45 13.84 12.52
C SER A 22 26.55 14.89 12.72
N VAL A 23 26.64 15.88 11.83
CA VAL A 23 27.63 16.95 11.93
C VAL A 23 27.41 17.78 13.19
N GLY A 24 26.16 18.17 13.48
CA GLY A 24 25.82 18.97 14.66
C GLY A 24 26.17 18.26 15.97
N ILE A 25 25.74 17.00 16.12
CA ILE A 25 26.00 16.22 17.33
C ILE A 25 27.49 15.92 17.50
N LEU A 26 28.17 15.46 16.44
CA LEU A 26 29.60 15.13 16.53
C LEU A 26 30.45 16.36 16.89
N GLN A 27 30.10 17.55 16.40
CA GLN A 27 30.79 18.78 16.78
C GLN A 27 30.51 19.18 18.24
N GLN A 28 29.25 19.03 18.70
CA GLN A 28 28.86 19.34 20.07
C GLN A 28 29.52 18.40 21.09
N THR A 29 29.71 17.13 20.73
CA THR A 29 30.28 16.10 21.61
C THR A 29 31.78 15.91 21.41
N ALA A 30 32.43 16.64 20.50
CA ALA A 30 33.85 16.49 20.21
C ALA A 30 34.70 16.90 21.43
N PRO A 31 35.60 16.02 21.92
CA PRO A 31 36.50 16.38 22.99
C PRO A 31 37.53 17.43 22.51
N PRO A 32 37.92 18.39 23.37
CA PRO A 32 39.02 19.30 23.04
C PRO A 32 40.30 18.51 22.77
N THR A 33 40.88 18.68 21.57
CA THR A 33 42.15 18.05 21.24
C THR A 33 43.31 18.91 21.75
N LYS A 34 44.25 18.30 22.46
CA LYS A 34 45.49 18.98 22.87
C LYS A 34 46.50 18.96 21.74
N PHE A 35 47.20 20.07 21.54
CA PHE A 35 48.37 20.11 20.67
C PHE A 35 49.57 19.48 21.38
N SER A 36 50.33 18.64 20.66
CA SER A 36 51.58 18.07 21.16
C SER A 36 52.57 19.19 21.52
N GLY A 37 53.01 19.23 22.78
CA GLY A 37 53.92 20.26 23.30
C GLY A 37 53.27 21.45 24.01
N PHE A 38 51.95 21.48 24.15
CA PHE A 38 51.22 22.58 24.83
C PHE A 38 50.42 22.11 26.06
N ASP A 39 51.05 21.39 26.99
CA ASP A 39 50.45 21.09 28.30
C ASP A 39 50.62 22.29 29.26
N ARG A 40 49.85 23.37 29.02
CA ARG A 40 49.65 24.38 30.06
C ARG A 40 48.62 23.83 31.05
N GLY A 41 49.08 23.47 32.25
CA GLY A 41 48.28 23.01 33.39
C GLY A 41 47.33 24.06 34.00
N GLY A 42 46.53 24.72 33.17
CA GLY A 42 45.49 25.64 33.60
C GLY A 42 44.14 24.94 33.77
N SER A 43 43.71 24.79 35.02
CA SER A 43 42.34 24.46 35.46
C SER A 43 41.69 23.25 34.76
N GLN A 44 41.97 22.05 35.26
CA GLN A 44 41.12 20.89 35.03
C GLN A 44 39.79 21.08 35.78
N THR A 45 38.79 21.68 35.15
CA THR A 45 37.41 21.43 35.57
C THR A 45 37.10 19.96 35.30
N PRO A 46 36.54 19.19 36.25
CA PRO A 46 36.16 17.81 36.02
C PRO A 46 35.05 17.79 34.97
N GLN A 47 35.43 17.60 33.71
CA GLN A 47 34.48 17.44 32.63
C GLN A 47 33.92 16.02 32.80
N GLN A 48 32.67 15.94 33.25
CA GLN A 48 31.89 14.72 33.19
C GLN A 48 32.01 14.22 31.75
N GLN A 49 32.70 13.10 31.56
CA GLN A 49 32.63 12.36 30.30
C GLN A 49 31.15 12.03 30.12
N PRO A 50 30.45 12.64 29.14
CA PRO A 50 29.13 12.15 28.81
C PRO A 50 29.31 10.68 28.43
N GLN A 51 28.38 9.82 28.85
CA GLN A 51 28.33 8.44 28.40
C GLN A 51 28.53 8.45 26.88
N HIS A 52 29.65 7.90 26.43
CA HIS A 52 30.06 7.92 25.03
C HIS A 52 29.19 6.92 24.27
N GLU A 53 27.91 7.25 24.07
CA GLU A 53 27.17 6.66 22.97
C GLU A 53 28.02 6.93 21.72
N ASP A 54 28.35 5.86 21.00
CA ASP A 54 29.13 5.97 19.77
C ASP A 54 28.24 6.58 18.68
N TYR A 55 28.01 7.89 18.80
CA TYR A 55 27.20 8.66 17.87
C TYR A 55 27.78 8.57 16.46
N ALA A 56 29.10 8.46 16.32
CA ALA A 56 29.74 8.24 15.03
C ALA A 56 29.28 6.91 14.40
N GLN A 57 29.32 5.82 15.16
CA GLN A 57 28.83 4.52 14.69
C GLN A 57 27.30 4.52 14.44
N LEU A 58 26.53 5.18 15.30
CA LEU A 58 25.08 5.30 15.13
C LEU A 58 24.73 6.03 13.82
N PHE A 59 25.27 7.23 13.61
CA PHE A 59 25.00 8.01 12.40
C PHE A 59 25.56 7.33 11.15
N ALA A 60 26.74 6.69 11.22
CA ALA A 60 27.25 5.89 10.12
C ALA A 60 26.29 4.76 9.72
N THR A 61 25.68 4.09 10.72
CA THR A 61 24.68 3.04 10.47
C THR A 61 23.41 3.60 9.84
N LEU A 62 22.90 4.72 10.35
CA LEU A 62 21.69 5.38 9.83
C LEU A 62 21.90 5.86 8.39
N ILE A 63 23.04 6.51 8.10
CA ILE A 63 23.40 6.98 6.77
C ILE A 63 23.54 5.81 5.80
N CYS A 64 24.32 4.77 6.15
CA CYS A 64 24.52 3.62 5.28
C CYS A 64 23.20 2.88 4.98
N ARG A 65 22.33 2.74 5.98
CA ARG A 65 21.03 2.10 5.78
C ARG A 65 20.13 2.93 4.87
N CYS A 66 19.99 4.22 5.15
CA CYS A 66 19.16 5.11 4.35
C CYS A 66 19.64 5.20 2.89
N ALA A 67 20.96 5.20 2.66
CA ALA A 67 21.54 5.12 1.32
C ALA A 67 21.17 3.81 0.59
N ARG A 68 21.23 2.66 1.27
CA ARG A 68 20.78 1.38 0.68
C ARG A 68 19.29 1.36 0.38
N ASP A 69 18.48 1.94 1.26
CA ASP A 69 17.03 2.03 1.05
C ASP A 69 16.72 2.93 -0.17
N ILE A 70 17.49 4.00 -0.39
CA ILE A 70 17.45 4.83 -1.60
C ILE A 70 17.80 4.01 -2.85
N ASP A 71 18.92 3.28 -2.83
CA ASP A 71 19.37 2.46 -3.97
C ASP A 71 18.31 1.41 -4.35
N ALA A 72 17.79 0.67 -3.36
CA ALA A 72 16.75 -0.32 -3.57
C ALA A 72 15.45 0.30 -4.12
N LEU A 73 15.14 1.53 -3.72
CA LEU A 73 13.97 2.24 -4.23
C LEU A 73 14.16 2.67 -5.69
N ILE A 74 15.36 3.14 -6.05
CA ILE A 74 15.73 3.47 -7.44
C ILE A 74 15.64 2.22 -8.32
N GLU A 75 16.17 1.08 -7.87
CA GLU A 75 16.05 -0.20 -8.60
C GLU A 75 14.60 -0.68 -8.75
N SER A 76 13.70 -0.24 -7.87
CA SER A 76 12.27 -0.57 -7.95
C SER A 76 11.45 0.36 -8.84
N LEU A 77 12.06 1.43 -9.37
CA LEU A 77 11.37 2.33 -10.29
C LEU A 77 11.07 1.61 -11.61
N PRO A 78 9.89 1.88 -12.21
CA PRO A 78 9.56 1.31 -13.52
C PRO A 78 10.60 1.74 -14.57
N ASN A 79 11.03 0.80 -15.42
CA ASN A 79 12.10 0.99 -16.41
C ASN A 79 11.90 2.23 -17.30
N GLU A 80 12.93 3.08 -17.38
CA GLU A 80 13.00 4.24 -18.28
C GLU A 80 13.08 3.87 -19.78
N ASP A 81 13.39 2.61 -20.12
CA ASP A 81 13.45 2.12 -21.52
C ASP A 81 12.07 2.09 -22.23
N SER A 82 10.99 2.35 -21.49
CA SER A 82 9.66 2.48 -22.07
C SER A 82 9.54 3.86 -22.71
N THR A 83 9.87 3.96 -23.99
CA THR A 83 9.59 5.17 -24.77
C THR A 83 8.12 5.56 -24.59
N THR A 84 7.81 6.85 -24.58
CA THR A 84 6.42 7.36 -24.46
C THR A 84 5.49 6.71 -25.50
N GLU A 85 6.02 6.38 -26.66
CA GLU A 85 5.30 5.65 -27.71
C GLU A 85 4.94 4.21 -27.29
N LEU A 86 5.87 3.47 -26.68
CA LEU A 86 5.62 2.11 -26.19
C LEU A 86 4.60 2.10 -25.02
N GLN A 87 4.65 3.13 -24.17
CA GLN A 87 3.68 3.32 -23.09
C GLN A 87 2.28 3.62 -23.65
N LEU A 88 2.18 4.51 -24.64
CA LEU A 88 0.92 4.81 -25.34
C LEU A 88 0.34 3.57 -26.03
N ALA A 89 1.18 2.78 -26.69
CA ALA A 89 0.75 1.52 -27.32
C ALA A 89 0.24 0.52 -26.27
N SER A 90 0.92 0.41 -25.13
CA SER A 90 0.51 -0.45 -24.01
C SER A 90 -0.83 0.01 -23.41
N LEU A 91 -1.02 1.32 -23.25
CA LEU A 91 -2.28 1.90 -22.77
C LEU A 91 -3.44 1.60 -23.72
N ARG A 92 -3.26 1.80 -25.04
CA ARG A 92 -4.30 1.48 -26.04
C ARG A 92 -4.68 0.01 -26.03
N LYS A 93 -3.69 -0.87 -25.88
CA LYS A 93 -3.94 -2.31 -25.75
C LYS A 93 -4.75 -2.60 -24.49
N LEU A 94 -4.36 -2.02 -23.36
CA LEU A 94 -5.06 -2.22 -22.08
C LEU A 94 -6.50 -1.69 -22.14
N GLU A 95 -6.74 -0.58 -22.82
CA GLU A 95 -8.09 -0.03 -23.06
C GLU A 95 -8.94 -0.97 -23.91
N THR A 96 -8.36 -1.54 -24.97
CA THR A 96 -9.04 -2.54 -25.82
C THR A 96 -9.38 -3.81 -25.03
N ASP A 97 -8.43 -4.32 -24.26
CA ASP A 97 -8.61 -5.51 -23.43
C ASP A 97 -9.67 -5.26 -22.33
N ASN A 98 -9.69 -4.05 -21.74
CA ASN A 98 -10.68 -3.65 -20.75
C ASN A 98 -12.10 -3.58 -21.36
N GLN A 99 -12.23 -2.98 -22.55
CA GLN A 99 -13.49 -2.91 -23.27
C GLN A 99 -14.05 -4.31 -23.58
N GLY A 100 -13.20 -5.22 -24.09
CA GLY A 100 -13.60 -6.60 -24.35
C GLY A 100 -13.99 -7.37 -23.08
N ALA A 101 -13.29 -7.13 -21.96
CA ALA A 101 -13.65 -7.71 -20.67
C ALA A 101 -14.99 -7.16 -20.13
N ALA A 102 -15.26 -5.87 -20.34
CA ALA A 102 -16.53 -5.23 -19.96
C ALA A 102 -17.71 -5.80 -20.74
N GLU A 103 -17.57 -6.01 -22.06
CA GLU A 103 -18.60 -6.65 -22.89
C GLU A 103 -18.89 -8.08 -22.43
N GLN A 104 -17.85 -8.88 -22.14
CA GLN A 104 -18.02 -10.22 -21.61
C GLN A 104 -18.71 -10.23 -20.24
N LEU A 105 -18.41 -9.23 -19.41
CA LEU A 105 -19.07 -9.05 -18.12
C LEU A 105 -20.56 -8.73 -18.32
N GLU A 106 -20.90 -7.81 -19.22
CA GLU A 106 -22.28 -7.44 -19.54
C GLU A 106 -23.08 -8.66 -20.03
N ASP A 107 -22.53 -9.43 -20.96
CA ASP A 107 -23.16 -10.66 -21.46
C ASP A 107 -23.38 -11.69 -20.35
N THR A 108 -22.45 -11.78 -19.41
CA THR A 108 -22.55 -12.72 -18.27
C THR A 108 -23.61 -12.26 -17.27
N VAL A 109 -23.65 -10.96 -16.96
CA VAL A 109 -24.67 -10.36 -16.10
C VAL A 109 -26.05 -10.55 -16.71
N ARG A 110 -26.24 -10.23 -18.00
CA ARG A 110 -27.50 -10.40 -18.70
C ARG A 110 -28.01 -11.84 -18.67
N ARG A 111 -27.12 -12.81 -18.90
CA ARG A 111 -27.47 -14.24 -18.79
C ARG A 111 -27.87 -14.62 -17.36
N GLY A 112 -27.18 -14.08 -16.37
CA GLY A 112 -27.51 -14.25 -14.95
C GLY A 112 -28.89 -13.69 -14.59
N GLU A 113 -29.23 -12.50 -15.08
CA GLU A 113 -30.53 -11.86 -14.85
C GLU A 113 -31.68 -12.66 -15.46
N LEU A 114 -31.53 -13.14 -16.70
CA LEU A 114 -32.53 -13.98 -17.35
C LEU A 114 -32.78 -15.29 -16.59
N LEU A 115 -31.70 -15.92 -16.11
CA LEU A 115 -31.82 -17.14 -15.31
C LEU A 115 -32.51 -16.86 -13.96
N LEU A 116 -32.20 -15.72 -13.34
CA LEU A 116 -32.85 -15.30 -12.10
C LEU A 116 -34.35 -15.08 -12.30
N GLU A 117 -34.76 -14.44 -13.38
CA GLU A 117 -36.16 -14.23 -13.73
C GLU A 117 -36.91 -15.56 -13.93
N GLN A 118 -36.29 -16.53 -14.61
CA GLN A 118 -36.86 -17.87 -14.78
C GLN A 118 -37.06 -18.58 -13.44
N ILE A 119 -36.08 -18.51 -12.54
CA ILE A 119 -36.18 -19.10 -11.20
C ILE A 119 -37.30 -18.42 -10.41
N GLN A 120 -37.41 -17.09 -10.47
CA GLN A 120 -38.47 -16.34 -9.79
C GLN A 120 -39.87 -16.71 -10.32
N SER A 121 -40.02 -16.87 -11.64
CA SER A 121 -41.28 -17.34 -12.25
C SER A 121 -41.65 -18.73 -11.76
N ALA A 122 -40.71 -19.68 -11.81
CA ALA A 122 -40.95 -21.06 -11.35
C ALA A 122 -41.31 -21.12 -9.86
N LEU A 123 -40.64 -20.33 -9.01
CA LEU A 123 -40.98 -20.23 -7.58
C LEU A 123 -42.39 -19.66 -7.37
N THR A 124 -42.79 -18.70 -8.19
CA THR A 124 -44.14 -18.09 -8.12
C THR A 124 -45.21 -19.09 -8.53
N GLU A 125 -45.00 -19.86 -9.61
CA GLU A 125 -45.90 -20.93 -10.05
C GLU A 125 -46.03 -22.04 -8.99
N ILE A 126 -44.92 -22.44 -8.37
CA ILE A 126 -44.94 -23.40 -7.26
C ILE A 126 -45.76 -22.85 -6.09
N ALA A 127 -45.53 -21.58 -5.70
CA ALA A 127 -46.27 -20.95 -4.61
C ALA A 127 -47.78 -20.88 -4.91
N GLN A 128 -48.17 -20.52 -6.13
CA GLN A 128 -49.57 -20.48 -6.56
C GLN A 128 -50.20 -21.89 -6.55
N SER A 129 -49.52 -22.89 -7.11
CA SER A 129 -50.00 -24.27 -7.14
C SER A 129 -50.21 -24.84 -5.72
N GLN A 130 -49.34 -24.47 -4.77
CA GLN A 130 -49.49 -24.86 -3.35
C GLN A 130 -50.68 -24.17 -2.69
N LEU A 131 -50.93 -22.88 -2.98
CA LEU A 131 -52.11 -22.16 -2.49
C LEU A 131 -53.40 -22.76 -3.03
N GLU A 132 -53.47 -23.05 -4.34
CA GLU A 132 -54.64 -23.70 -4.96
C GLU A 132 -54.89 -25.10 -4.38
N THR A 133 -53.85 -25.92 -4.26
CA THR A 133 -53.96 -27.28 -3.69
C THR A 133 -54.44 -27.25 -2.24
N ASN A 134 -54.03 -26.25 -1.45
CA ASN A 134 -54.47 -26.08 -0.06
C ASN A 134 -55.86 -25.42 0.06
N GLY A 135 -56.23 -24.53 -0.85
CA GLY A 135 -57.57 -23.94 -0.94
C GLY A 135 -58.65 -24.96 -1.33
N VAL A 136 -58.37 -25.81 -2.33
CA VAL A 136 -59.27 -26.90 -2.75
C VAL A 136 -59.46 -27.96 -1.66
N LYS A 137 -58.46 -28.17 -0.79
CA LYS A 137 -58.60 -29.04 0.39
C LYS A 137 -59.55 -28.49 1.44
N GLN A 138 -59.75 -27.17 1.53
CA GLN A 138 -60.70 -26.57 2.48
C GLN A 138 -62.14 -26.63 1.95
N GLU A 139 -62.35 -26.46 0.64
CA GLU A 139 -63.68 -26.43 0.01
C GLU A 139 -64.35 -27.83 -0.03
N LYS A 140 -63.58 -28.91 -0.19
CA LYS A 140 -64.11 -30.29 -0.18
C LYS A 140 -64.54 -30.82 1.20
N THR A 141 -64.28 -30.09 2.28
CA THR A 141 -64.69 -30.49 3.65
C THR A 141 -66.07 -29.97 4.07
N VAL A 142 -66.79 -29.23 3.21
CA VAL A 142 -68.06 -28.56 3.55
C VAL A 142 -69.25 -29.03 2.70
N GLU A 143 -69.25 -30.29 2.22
CA GLU A 143 -70.51 -30.91 1.79
C GLU A 143 -71.01 -31.89 2.86
N PRO A 144 -72.07 -31.55 3.61
CA PRO A 144 -72.69 -32.49 4.53
C PRO A 144 -73.60 -33.45 3.77
N SER A 145 -73.36 -34.74 4.01
CA SER A 145 -74.26 -35.84 3.67
C SER A 145 -75.65 -35.62 4.27
N SER A 146 -76.69 -35.62 3.43
CA SER A 146 -78.01 -36.29 3.58
C SER A 146 -79.04 -35.70 2.62
#